data_AF-A0AAV0TX21-F1
#
_entry.id   AF-A0AAV0TX21-F1
#
_cell.length_a   1.000
_cell.length_b   1.000
_cell.length_c   1.000
_cell.angle_alpha   90.00
_cell.angle_beta   90.00
_cell.angle_gamma   90.00
#
_symmetry.space_group_name_H-M   'P 1'
#
loop_
_entity.id
_entity.type
_entity.pdbx_description
1 polymer ?
#
loop_
_entity_poly.entity_id
_entity_poly.type
_entity_poly.pdbx_seq_one_letter_code
_entity_poly.pdbx_strand_id
1 'polypeptide(L)'
;MARVKKPQSSYLFFCHERRQQVMSEHPGARIGDIQKIISVQWKALTAEEKEVFVRMAADDKARYQQELQDKAEGHEELSGDEKDVDERCVCLFPLGRVRKIVQSDSDVGKISKDALVAMAKAAELFAQFLGTKSYEQALYRNKRQIKASDVTRTIQTTASLDWLRLDFPDVKPTQADGSAGSKKAKTDRDESKKAVPDTASFFQPRAVGATIGAAAASAE
;
A
#
# COMPACT_ATOMS: atom_id res chain seq x y z
N MET A 1 -3.12 -17.10 -13.21
CA MET A 1 -2.14 -16.98 -14.31
C MET A 1 -0.74 -17.05 -13.74
N ALA A 2 0.10 -17.97 -14.22
CA ALA A 2 1.48 -18.08 -13.77
C ALA A 2 2.31 -16.87 -14.22
N ARG A 3 3.24 -16.44 -13.37
CA ARG A 3 4.18 -15.34 -13.68
C ARG A 3 5.24 -15.87 -14.64
N VAL A 4 5.41 -15.20 -15.78
CA VAL A 4 6.52 -15.43 -16.72
C VAL A 4 7.84 -15.32 -15.94
N LYS A 5 8.63 -16.38 -15.95
CA LYS A 5 9.90 -16.42 -15.19
C LYS A 5 10.94 -15.60 -15.92
N LYS A 6 11.72 -14.80 -15.17
CA LYS A 6 12.80 -13.98 -15.75
C LYS A 6 13.84 -14.85 -16.45
N PRO A 7 14.48 -14.34 -17.52
CA PRO A 7 15.47 -15.12 -18.23
C PRO A 7 16.74 -15.30 -17.39
N GLN A 8 17.38 -16.45 -17.52
CA GLN A 8 18.62 -16.79 -16.84
C GLN A 8 19.84 -16.35 -17.64
N SER A 9 20.91 -15.96 -16.94
CA SER A 9 22.18 -15.58 -17.56
C SER A 9 23.04 -16.81 -17.85
N SER A 10 24.05 -16.65 -18.72
CA SER A 10 25.00 -17.71 -19.07
C SER A 10 25.69 -18.32 -17.84
N TYR A 11 26.06 -17.47 -16.87
CA TYR A 11 26.62 -17.91 -15.60
C TYR A 11 25.64 -18.75 -14.76
N LEU A 12 24.34 -18.46 -14.79
CA LEU A 12 23.34 -19.22 -14.03
C LEU A 12 23.14 -20.61 -14.62
N PHE A 13 23.14 -20.75 -15.95
CA PHE A 13 23.13 -22.06 -16.61
C PHE A 13 24.34 -22.89 -16.21
N PHE A 14 25.53 -22.30 -16.28
CA PHE A 14 26.76 -22.94 -15.81
C PHE A 14 26.69 -23.36 -14.33
N CYS A 15 26.17 -22.49 -13.47
CA CYS A 15 25.98 -22.81 -12.05
C CYS A 15 25.04 -24.00 -11.85
N HIS A 16 23.94 -24.09 -12.61
CA HIS A 16 23.00 -25.21 -12.46
C HIS A 16 23.63 -26.55 -12.80
N GLU A 17 24.39 -26.59 -13.90
CA GLU A 17 25.05 -27.79 -14.37
C GLU A 17 26.22 -28.20 -13.45
N ARG A 18 27.08 -27.24 -13.08
CA ARG A 18 28.26 -27.54 -12.26
C ARG A 18 27.96 -27.70 -10.77
N ARG A 19 26.89 -27.10 -10.24
CA ARG A 19 26.58 -27.21 -8.79
C ARG A 19 26.34 -28.66 -8.37
N GLN A 20 25.64 -29.45 -9.19
CA GLN A 20 25.41 -30.86 -8.88
C GLN A 20 26.72 -31.64 -8.86
N GLN A 21 27.59 -31.41 -9.85
CA GLN A 21 28.90 -32.03 -9.94
C GLN A 21 29.80 -31.65 -8.74
N VAL A 22 29.95 -30.35 -8.45
CA VAL A 22 30.78 -29.85 -7.34
C VAL A 22 30.23 -30.32 -5.99
N MET A 23 28.92 -30.47 -5.84
CA MET A 23 28.31 -31.01 -4.62
C MET A 23 28.61 -32.52 -4.44
N SER A 24 28.69 -33.30 -5.52
CA SER A 24 29.08 -34.72 -5.46
C SER A 24 30.58 -34.91 -5.19
N GLU A 25 31.43 -34.04 -5.73
CA GLU A 25 32.89 -34.08 -5.55
C GLU A 25 33.30 -33.57 -4.16
N HIS A 26 32.48 -32.70 -3.54
CA HIS A 26 32.70 -32.15 -2.21
C HIS A 26 31.51 -32.43 -1.27
N PRO A 27 31.27 -33.71 -0.90
CA PRO A 27 30.20 -34.05 0.01
C PRO A 27 30.44 -33.40 1.38
N GLY A 28 29.47 -32.65 1.88
CA GLY A 28 29.54 -31.94 3.17
C GLY A 28 30.12 -30.52 3.12
N ALA A 29 30.56 -30.04 1.94
CA ALA A 29 30.94 -28.64 1.79
C ALA A 29 29.72 -27.72 1.95
N ARG A 30 29.94 -26.54 2.56
CA ARG A 30 28.89 -25.52 2.68
C ARG A 30 28.55 -24.97 1.30
N ILE A 31 27.28 -24.64 1.09
CA ILE A 31 26.77 -24.04 -0.16
C ILE A 31 27.59 -22.81 -0.59
N GLY A 32 28.05 -22.01 0.39
CA GLY A 32 28.91 -20.85 0.12
C GLY A 32 30.28 -21.21 -0.48
N ASP A 33 30.89 -22.32 -0.05
CA ASP A 33 32.19 -22.77 -0.56
C ASP A 33 32.04 -23.43 -1.94
N ILE A 34 30.95 -24.17 -2.16
CA ILE A 34 30.56 -24.68 -3.48
C ILE A 34 30.43 -23.52 -4.48
N GLN A 35 29.76 -22.44 -4.10
CA GLN A 35 29.60 -21.27 -4.97
C GLN A 35 30.94 -20.60 -5.31
N LYS A 36 31.90 -20.57 -4.37
CA LYS A 36 33.26 -20.06 -4.65
C LYS A 36 33.98 -20.95 -5.67
N ILE A 37 33.92 -22.27 -5.52
CA ILE A 37 34.54 -23.22 -6.47
C ILE A 37 33.96 -23.02 -7.88
N ILE A 38 32.64 -22.95 -8.01
CA ILE A 38 31.97 -22.70 -9.30
C ILE A 38 32.43 -21.36 -9.91
N SER A 39 32.57 -20.30 -9.09
CA SER A 39 33.01 -19.00 -9.59
C SER A 39 34.44 -19.00 -10.14
N VAL A 40 35.32 -19.82 -9.57
CA VAL A 40 36.69 -20.02 -10.08
C VAL A 40 36.66 -20.82 -11.38
N GLN A 41 35.87 -21.90 -11.43
CA GLN A 41 35.71 -22.70 -12.64
C GLN A 41 35.16 -21.87 -13.82
N TRP A 42 34.18 -20.99 -13.57
CA TRP A 42 33.66 -20.08 -14.61
C TRP A 42 34.73 -19.14 -15.16
N LYS A 43 35.61 -18.62 -14.30
CA LYS A 43 36.72 -17.77 -14.76
C LYS A 43 37.73 -18.55 -15.57
N ALA A 44 37.97 -19.81 -15.22
CA ALA A 44 38.90 -20.70 -15.90
C ALA A 44 38.42 -21.18 -17.28
N LEU A 45 37.11 -21.20 -17.54
CA LEU A 45 36.56 -21.58 -18.85
C LEU A 45 37.08 -20.68 -19.98
N THR A 46 37.32 -21.27 -21.14
CA THR A 46 37.70 -20.54 -22.35
C THR A 46 36.50 -19.79 -22.94
N ALA A 47 36.76 -18.90 -23.90
CA ALA A 47 35.70 -18.16 -24.59
C ALA A 47 34.75 -19.11 -25.35
N GLU A 48 35.29 -20.18 -25.93
CA GLU A 48 34.55 -21.21 -26.69
C GLU A 48 33.62 -22.01 -25.77
N GLU A 49 34.10 -22.42 -24.59
CA GLU A 49 33.26 -23.14 -23.61
C GLU A 49 32.17 -22.24 -23.03
N LYS A 50 32.47 -20.95 -22.84
CA LYS A 50 31.49 -19.94 -22.42
C LYS A 50 30.45 -19.68 -23.50
N GLU A 51 30.80 -19.82 -24.78
CA GLU A 51 29.91 -19.57 -25.91
C GLU A 51 28.67 -20.46 -25.86
N VAL A 52 28.82 -21.73 -25.46
CA VAL A 52 27.69 -22.65 -25.27
C VAL A 52 26.68 -22.08 -24.26
N PHE A 53 27.16 -21.54 -23.14
CA PHE A 53 26.30 -20.93 -22.12
C PHE A 53 25.74 -19.56 -22.54
N VAL A 54 26.48 -18.81 -23.36
CA VAL A 54 26.00 -17.56 -23.97
C VAL A 54 24.83 -17.84 -24.91
N ARG A 55 24.94 -18.89 -25.73
CA ARG A 55 23.85 -19.35 -26.60
C ARG A 55 22.63 -19.81 -25.80
N MET A 56 22.81 -20.63 -24.76
CA MET A 56 21.70 -21.02 -23.87
C MET A 56 21.00 -19.79 -23.24
N ALA A 57 21.76 -18.78 -22.84
CA ALA A 57 21.20 -17.54 -22.30
C ALA A 57 20.47 -16.70 -23.35
N ALA A 58 20.93 -16.71 -24.60
CA ALA A 58 20.26 -16.06 -25.72
C ALA A 58 18.92 -16.74 -26.04
N ASP A 59 18.90 -18.08 -26.07
CA ASP A 59 17.68 -18.86 -26.30
C ASP A 59 16.66 -18.64 -25.17
N ASP A 60 17.11 -18.60 -23.91
CA ASP A 60 16.25 -18.35 -22.75
C ASP A 60 15.68 -16.92 -22.71
N LYS A 61 16.48 -15.94 -23.19
CA LYS A 61 16.03 -14.57 -23.41
C LYS A 61 14.98 -14.50 -24.52
N ALA A 62 15.16 -15.24 -25.62
CA ALA A 62 14.19 -15.31 -26.71
C ALA A 62 12.86 -15.92 -26.24
N ARG A 63 12.90 -17.03 -25.47
CA ARG A 63 11.71 -17.61 -24.81
C ARG A 63 11.00 -16.57 -23.95
N TYR A 64 11.72 -15.85 -23.11
CA TYR A 64 11.13 -14.81 -22.24
C TYR A 64 10.47 -13.69 -23.05
N GLN A 65 11.09 -13.28 -24.15
CA GLN A 65 10.51 -12.26 -25.04
C GLN A 65 9.24 -12.76 -25.73
N GLN A 66 9.22 -14.01 -26.21
CA GLN A 66 8.03 -14.63 -26.79
C GLN A 66 6.91 -14.81 -25.76
N GLU A 67 7.20 -15.33 -24.56
CA GLU A 67 6.20 -15.48 -23.50
C GLU A 67 5.61 -14.14 -23.04
N LEU A 68 6.37 -13.04 -23.15
CA LEU A 68 5.86 -11.69 -22.90
C LEU A 68 4.97 -11.20 -24.06
N GLN A 69 5.38 -11.47 -25.30
CA GLN A 69 4.65 -11.10 -26.52
C GLN A 69 3.31 -11.84 -26.61
N ASP A 70 3.31 -13.17 -26.47
CA ASP A 70 2.10 -14.01 -26.48
C ASP A 70 1.12 -13.61 -25.37
N LYS A 71 1.65 -13.17 -24.22
CA LYS A 71 0.83 -12.67 -23.11
C LYS A 71 0.27 -11.28 -23.37
N ALA A 72 0.94 -10.45 -24.17
CA ALA A 72 0.43 -9.17 -24.62
C ALA A 72 -0.64 -9.35 -25.70
N GLU A 73 -0.43 -10.28 -26.64
CA GLU A 73 -1.36 -10.59 -27.75
C GLU A 73 -2.59 -11.38 -27.28
N GLY A 74 -2.45 -12.24 -26.27
CA GLY A 74 -3.58 -12.92 -25.62
C GLY A 74 -4.53 -12.01 -24.82
N HIS A 75 -4.31 -10.69 -24.84
CA HIS A 75 -5.18 -9.66 -24.27
C HIS A 75 -5.93 -8.84 -25.35
N GLU A 76 -5.75 -9.13 -26.64
CA GLU A 76 -6.39 -8.39 -27.76
C GLU A 76 -7.65 -9.03 -28.36
N GLU A 77 -8.32 -9.95 -27.65
CA GLU A 77 -9.63 -10.51 -28.08
C GLU A 77 -10.76 -10.28 -27.07
N LEU A 78 -10.68 -9.22 -26.26
CA LEU A 78 -11.84 -8.61 -25.61
C LEU A 78 -11.62 -7.10 -25.53
N SER A 79 -12.03 -6.41 -26.59
CA SER A 79 -12.15 -4.96 -26.64
C SER A 79 -13.02 -4.45 -25.49
N GLY A 80 -12.39 -3.70 -24.60
CA GLY A 80 -13.03 -2.78 -23.69
C GLY A 80 -12.08 -1.62 -23.47
N ASP A 81 -12.26 -0.57 -24.26
CA ASP A 81 -11.66 0.75 -24.03
C ASP A 81 -11.78 1.14 -22.56
N GLU A 82 -10.68 1.22 -21.82
CA GLU A 82 -10.54 2.22 -20.75
C GLU A 82 -9.12 2.77 -20.68
N LYS A 83 -9.12 4.11 -20.69
CA LYS A 83 -8.06 5.08 -20.89
C LYS A 83 -7.00 5.05 -19.78
N ASP A 84 -5.87 5.70 -20.06
CA ASP A 84 -4.94 6.32 -19.10
C ASP A 84 -5.26 6.02 -17.64
N VAL A 85 -4.53 5.07 -17.02
CA VAL A 85 -4.59 4.87 -15.58
C VAL A 85 -3.94 6.08 -14.93
N ASP A 86 -4.78 7.10 -14.74
CA ASP A 86 -4.59 8.27 -13.91
C ASP A 86 -3.73 7.92 -12.70
N GLU A 87 -2.60 8.62 -12.57
CA GLU A 87 -1.58 8.46 -11.51
C GLU A 87 -2.18 8.58 -10.08
N ARG A 88 -3.45 9.01 -9.98
CA ARG A 88 -4.30 9.01 -8.77
C ARG A 88 -4.81 7.63 -8.35
N CYS A 89 -4.64 6.59 -9.16
CA CYS A 89 -5.09 5.21 -8.87
C CYS A 89 -3.95 4.29 -8.36
N VAL A 90 -2.91 4.83 -7.73
CA VAL A 90 -2.01 4.00 -6.92
C VAL A 90 -2.70 3.76 -5.58
N CYS A 91 -3.16 2.53 -5.34
CA CYS A 91 -3.58 2.12 -4.00
C CYS A 91 -2.37 2.18 -3.07
N LEU A 92 -2.40 3.05 -2.04
CA LEU A 92 -1.31 3.14 -1.06
C LEU A 92 -1.10 1.81 -0.33
N PHE A 93 -2.20 1.11 -0.06
CA PHE A 93 -2.16 -0.18 0.61
C PHE A 93 -1.88 -1.34 -0.38
N PRO A 94 -0.91 -2.23 -0.08
CA PRO A 94 -0.64 -3.38 -0.92
C PRO A 94 -1.85 -4.33 -1.03
N LEU A 95 -2.34 -4.55 -2.24
CA LEU A 95 -3.55 -5.38 -2.49
C LEU A 95 -3.43 -6.81 -1.96
N GLY A 96 -2.21 -7.38 -1.94
CA GLY A 96 -1.98 -8.71 -1.36
C GLY A 96 -2.18 -8.76 0.16
N ARG A 97 -1.92 -7.65 0.88
CA ARG A 97 -2.18 -7.54 2.31
C ARG A 97 -3.68 -7.33 2.57
N VAL A 98 -4.32 -6.46 1.79
CA VAL A 98 -5.78 -6.23 1.86
C VAL A 98 -6.52 -7.55 1.67
N ARG A 99 -6.17 -8.32 0.63
CA ARG A 99 -6.76 -9.65 0.39
C ARG A 99 -6.62 -10.57 1.60
N LYS A 100 -5.43 -10.66 2.20
CA LYS A 100 -5.20 -11.52 3.37
C LYS A 100 -6.02 -11.11 4.60
N ILE A 101 -6.24 -9.81 4.80
CA ILE A 101 -7.08 -9.31 5.90
C ILE A 101 -8.53 -9.66 5.64
N VAL A 102 -9.04 -9.39 4.43
CA VAL A 102 -10.43 -9.68 4.08
C VAL A 102 -10.74 -11.18 4.14
N GLN A 103 -9.81 -12.04 3.70
CA GLN A 103 -9.93 -13.50 3.79
C GLN A 103 -9.54 -14.09 5.16
N SER A 104 -9.34 -13.26 6.19
CA SER A 104 -9.23 -13.76 7.56
C SER A 104 -10.59 -14.16 8.14
N ASP A 105 -11.67 -13.63 7.55
CA ASP A 105 -13.03 -14.07 7.78
C ASP A 105 -13.27 -15.40 7.03
N SER A 106 -13.71 -16.43 7.76
CA SER A 106 -13.92 -17.79 7.22
C SER A 106 -14.99 -17.85 6.15
N ASP A 107 -15.92 -16.90 6.16
CA ASP A 107 -17.08 -16.92 5.26
C ASP A 107 -16.77 -16.23 3.92
N VAL A 108 -15.57 -15.64 3.78
CA VAL A 108 -15.15 -14.92 2.59
C VAL A 108 -14.35 -15.81 1.64
N GLY A 109 -14.97 -16.15 0.50
CA GLY A 109 -14.36 -16.94 -0.57
C GLY A 109 -13.47 -16.14 -1.54
N LYS A 110 -13.77 -16.23 -2.84
CA LYS A 110 -13.02 -15.54 -3.89
C LYS A 110 -13.41 -14.06 -3.96
N ILE A 111 -12.42 -13.18 -4.14
CA ILE A 111 -12.60 -11.72 -4.19
C ILE A 111 -12.11 -11.20 -5.54
N SER A 112 -12.95 -10.40 -6.22
CA SER A 112 -12.61 -9.73 -7.48
C SER A 112 -11.50 -8.69 -7.30
N LYS A 113 -10.81 -8.35 -8.39
CA LYS A 113 -9.73 -7.35 -8.36
C LYS A 113 -10.28 -5.96 -8.03
N ASP A 114 -11.43 -5.60 -8.59
CA ASP A 114 -12.03 -4.27 -8.42
C ASP A 114 -12.55 -4.07 -7.00
N ALA A 115 -13.13 -5.11 -6.39
CA ALA A 115 -13.51 -5.07 -4.97
C ALA A 115 -12.29 -4.82 -4.06
N LEU A 116 -11.14 -5.43 -4.37
CA LEU A 116 -9.90 -5.18 -3.60
C LEU A 116 -9.39 -3.75 -3.76
N VAL A 117 -9.43 -3.21 -4.97
CA VAL A 117 -9.04 -1.82 -5.25
C VAL A 117 -9.97 -0.86 -4.52
N ALA A 118 -11.28 -1.09 -4.58
CA ALA A 118 -12.29 -0.30 -3.89
C ALA A 118 -12.09 -0.33 -2.37
N MET A 119 -11.89 -1.52 -1.78
CA MET A 119 -11.61 -1.65 -0.33
C MET A 119 -10.30 -0.97 0.06
N ALA A 120 -9.25 -1.07 -0.76
CA ALA A 120 -7.98 -0.40 -0.51
C ALA A 120 -8.14 1.13 -0.50
N LYS A 121 -8.90 1.68 -1.46
CA LYS A 121 -9.18 3.12 -1.53
C LYS A 121 -10.13 3.58 -0.42
N ALA A 122 -11.13 2.79 -0.06
CA ALA A 122 -12.00 3.07 1.08
C ALA A 122 -11.20 3.14 2.39
N ALA A 123 -10.26 2.21 2.61
CA ALA A 123 -9.37 2.24 3.76
C ALA A 123 -8.45 3.48 3.78
N GLU A 124 -8.01 3.95 2.62
CA GLU A 124 -7.19 5.17 2.49
C GLU A 124 -8.00 6.40 2.90
N LEU A 125 -9.21 6.56 2.36
CA LEU A 125 -10.12 7.64 2.72
C LEU A 125 -10.52 7.57 4.19
N PHE A 126 -10.71 6.37 4.73
CA PHE A 126 -11.00 6.15 6.14
C PHE A 126 -9.85 6.61 7.05
N ALA A 127 -8.60 6.27 6.71
CA ALA A 127 -7.43 6.72 7.47
C ALA A 127 -7.28 8.25 7.45
N GLN A 128 -7.52 8.89 6.30
CA GLN A 128 -7.54 10.35 6.17
C GLN A 128 -8.66 10.98 7.01
N PHE A 129 -9.86 10.42 6.96
CA PHE A 129 -11.00 10.86 7.76
C PHE A 129 -10.71 10.79 9.26
N LEU A 130 -10.27 9.62 9.75
CA LEU A 130 -9.99 9.41 11.17
C LEU A 130 -8.84 10.31 11.64
N GLY A 131 -7.78 10.45 10.85
CA GLY A 131 -6.64 11.31 11.16
C GLY A 131 -7.04 12.79 11.25
N THR A 132 -7.86 13.27 10.31
CA THR A 132 -8.35 14.65 10.28
C THR A 132 -9.23 14.94 11.49
N LYS A 133 -10.20 14.07 11.79
CA LYS A 133 -11.10 14.22 12.94
C LYS A 133 -10.35 14.15 14.28
N SER A 134 -9.37 13.26 14.39
CA SER A 134 -8.50 13.18 15.58
C SER A 134 -7.64 14.43 15.75
N TYR A 135 -7.19 15.02 14.65
CA TYR A 135 -6.47 16.30 14.68
C TYR A 135 -7.36 17.47 15.11
N GLU A 136 -8.60 17.54 14.65
CA GLU A 136 -9.59 18.54 15.11
C GLU A 136 -9.79 18.46 16.64
N GLN A 137 -9.88 17.25 17.20
CA GLN A 137 -9.95 17.03 18.65
C GLN A 137 -8.69 17.52 19.38
N ALA A 138 -7.50 17.26 18.81
CA ALA A 138 -6.24 17.75 19.38
C ALA A 138 -6.16 19.30 19.34
N LEU A 139 -6.56 19.90 18.21
CA LEU A 139 -6.60 21.36 18.02
C LEU A 139 -7.56 22.04 19.00
N TYR A 140 -8.73 21.45 19.27
CA TYR A 140 -9.66 21.99 20.27
C TYR A 140 -9.03 22.09 21.67
N ARG A 141 -8.04 21.24 21.95
CA ARG A 141 -7.25 21.27 23.19
C ARG A 141 -5.96 22.08 23.07
N ASN A 142 -5.82 22.90 22.02
CA ASN A 142 -4.62 23.67 21.67
C ASN A 142 -3.37 22.80 21.51
N LYS A 143 -3.51 21.55 21.08
CA LYS A 143 -2.41 20.64 20.78
C LYS A 143 -2.23 20.50 19.27
N ARG A 144 -0.98 20.47 18.82
CA ARG A 144 -0.62 20.23 17.41
C ARG A 144 -0.13 18.80 17.15
N GLN A 145 -0.09 17.97 18.19
CA GLN A 145 0.32 16.57 18.12
C GLN A 145 -0.87 15.69 18.46
N ILE A 146 -1.20 14.77 17.56
CA ILE A 146 -2.27 13.78 17.75
C ILE A 146 -1.77 12.71 18.72
N LYS A 147 -2.53 12.43 19.78
CA LYS A 147 -2.29 11.31 20.69
C LYS A 147 -3.37 10.24 20.53
N ALA A 148 -3.10 9.04 21.01
CA ALA A 148 -4.07 7.94 21.03
C ALA A 148 -5.40 8.35 21.69
N SER A 149 -5.35 9.16 22.77
CA SER A 149 -6.55 9.68 23.44
C SER A 149 -7.46 10.53 22.53
N ASP A 150 -6.88 11.21 21.54
CA ASP A 150 -7.64 12.05 20.60
C ASP A 150 -8.35 11.17 19.55
N VAL A 151 -7.71 10.07 19.15
CA VAL A 151 -8.31 9.03 18.29
C VAL A 151 -9.44 8.31 19.02
N THR A 152 -9.20 7.85 20.25
CA THR A 152 -10.24 7.21 21.08
C THR A 152 -11.43 8.14 21.27
N ARG A 153 -11.20 9.43 21.60
CA ARG A 153 -12.27 10.42 21.70
C ARG A 153 -13.06 10.58 20.41
N THR A 154 -12.36 10.60 19.27
CA THR A 154 -12.99 10.70 17.95
C THR A 154 -13.92 9.51 17.68
N ILE A 155 -13.45 8.30 17.97
CA ILE A 155 -14.24 7.06 17.87
C ILE A 155 -15.46 7.11 18.79
N GLN A 156 -15.30 7.58 20.03
CA GLN A 156 -16.40 7.64 20.99
C GLN A 156 -17.46 8.69 20.61
N THR A 157 -17.05 9.80 20.01
CA THR A 157 -17.94 10.94 19.70
C THR A 157 -18.59 10.90 18.32
N THR A 158 -18.06 10.10 17.39
CA THR A 158 -18.53 10.07 16.00
C THR A 158 -19.35 8.81 15.74
N ALA A 159 -20.65 8.98 15.47
CA ALA A 159 -21.59 7.87 15.30
C ALA A 159 -21.20 6.86 14.19
N SER A 160 -20.59 7.32 13.10
CA SER A 160 -20.14 6.45 12.01
C SER A 160 -18.93 5.58 12.37
N LEU A 161 -18.28 5.83 13.52
CA LEU A 161 -17.16 5.07 14.05
C LEU A 161 -17.57 4.12 15.18
N ASP A 162 -18.87 3.97 15.44
CA ASP A 162 -19.40 3.16 16.55
C ASP A 162 -18.89 1.72 16.54
N TRP A 163 -18.68 1.14 15.35
CA TRP A 163 -18.14 -0.20 15.15
C TRP A 163 -16.72 -0.40 15.73
N LEU A 164 -15.99 0.68 16.01
CA LEU A 164 -14.65 0.64 16.62
C LEU A 164 -14.67 0.78 18.15
N ARG A 165 -15.80 1.12 18.78
CA ARG A 165 -15.81 1.44 20.22
C ARG A 165 -15.39 0.27 21.10
N LEU A 166 -15.65 -0.97 20.67
CA LEU A 166 -15.29 -2.18 21.40
C LEU A 166 -13.78 -2.39 21.45
N ASP A 167 -13.09 -2.10 20.35
CA ASP A 167 -11.63 -2.25 20.25
C ASP A 167 -10.88 -1.07 20.89
N PHE A 168 -11.55 0.08 21.04
CA PHE A 168 -10.99 1.31 21.57
C PHE A 168 -11.81 1.84 22.77
N PRO A 169 -11.77 1.15 23.92
CA PRO A 169 -12.52 1.55 25.10
C PRO A 169 -12.06 2.92 25.61
N ASP A 170 -13.00 3.70 26.15
CA ASP A 170 -12.69 5.01 26.74
C ASP A 170 -11.80 4.81 27.97
N VAL A 171 -10.52 5.11 27.81
CA VAL A 171 -9.58 5.20 28.92
C VAL A 171 -9.95 6.49 29.66
N LYS A 172 -10.91 6.39 30.59
CA LYS A 172 -11.09 7.43 31.61
C LYS A 172 -9.69 7.76 32.14
N PRO A 173 -9.29 9.04 32.20
CA PRO A 173 -7.97 9.37 32.70
C PRO A 173 -7.89 8.86 34.13
N THR A 174 -7.04 7.86 34.36
CA THR A 174 -6.58 7.52 35.70
C THR A 174 -6.11 8.83 36.32
N GLN A 175 -6.77 9.25 37.41
CA GLN A 175 -6.28 10.34 38.23
C GLN A 175 -4.94 9.91 38.81
N ALA A 176 -3.86 10.32 38.16
CA ALA A 176 -2.50 10.27 38.67
C ALA A 176 -1.72 11.41 38.01
N ASP A 177 -2.02 12.63 38.45
CA ASP A 177 -0.99 13.60 38.80
C ASP A 177 -1.64 14.70 39.65
N GLY A 178 -1.57 14.49 40.96
CA GLY A 178 -1.80 15.55 41.93
C GLY A 178 -0.57 16.44 42.00
N SER A 179 -0.69 17.65 41.48
CA SER A 179 0.14 18.79 41.90
C SER A 179 -0.65 20.09 41.73
N ALA A 180 -1.37 20.40 42.80
CA ALA A 180 -1.75 21.71 43.33
C ALA A 180 -1.68 22.96 42.42
N GLY A 181 -2.82 23.64 42.31
CA GLY A 181 -2.91 25.00 41.79
C GLY A 181 -4.32 25.58 41.80
N SER A 182 -4.96 25.65 42.98
CA SER A 182 -6.21 26.41 43.15
C SER A 182 -6.04 27.86 42.75
N LYS A 183 -6.82 28.35 41.77
CA LYS A 183 -7.53 29.64 41.87
C LYS A 183 -8.87 29.58 41.12
N LYS A 184 -9.90 29.84 41.90
CA LYS A 184 -11.31 30.04 41.55
C LYS A 184 -11.45 31.40 40.84
N ALA A 185 -12.08 31.45 39.66
CA ALA A 185 -12.69 32.66 39.13
C ALA A 185 -13.91 32.28 38.28
N LYS A 186 -14.95 33.09 38.43
CA LYS A 186 -16.35 32.93 38.06
C LYS A 186 -16.64 33.68 36.75
N THR A 187 -17.71 33.26 36.04
CA THR A 187 -18.44 33.95 34.93
C THR A 187 -17.64 34.11 33.62
N ASP A 188 -18.18 33.93 32.40
CA ASP A 188 -19.53 34.08 31.88
C ASP A 188 -19.73 33.17 30.64
N ARG A 189 -20.99 32.96 30.27
CA ARG A 189 -21.49 32.19 29.15
C ARG A 189 -21.30 32.99 27.85
N ASP A 190 -20.61 32.43 26.85
CA ASP A 190 -20.81 32.83 25.46
C ASP A 190 -20.88 31.59 24.56
N GLU A 191 -22.11 31.22 24.19
CA GLU A 191 -22.40 30.21 23.17
C GLU A 191 -22.17 30.80 21.77
N SER A 192 -20.92 31.06 21.43
CA SER A 192 -20.54 31.28 20.04
C SER A 192 -20.43 29.93 19.34
N LYS A 193 -21.56 29.44 18.81
CA LYS A 193 -21.67 28.28 17.92
C LYS A 193 -20.74 28.47 16.71
N LYS A 194 -19.47 28.03 16.81
CA LYS A 194 -18.68 27.74 15.61
C LYS A 194 -19.34 26.54 14.96
N ALA A 195 -20.07 26.81 13.86
CA ALA A 195 -20.71 25.79 13.07
C ALA A 195 -19.67 24.69 12.74
N VAL A 196 -19.97 23.48 13.21
CA VAL A 196 -19.21 22.28 12.87
C VAL A 196 -19.25 22.18 11.34
N PRO A 197 -18.10 22.03 10.65
CA PRO A 197 -18.12 21.81 9.21
C PRO A 197 -18.94 20.55 8.92
N ASP A 198 -19.93 20.69 8.04
CA ASP A 198 -20.85 19.61 7.67
C ASP A 198 -20.07 18.39 7.18
N THR A 199 -20.05 17.35 8.00
CA THR A 199 -19.27 16.14 7.77
C THR A 199 -19.90 15.24 6.71
N ALA A 200 -21.18 15.44 6.37
CA ALA A 200 -21.83 14.70 5.29
C ALA A 200 -21.24 15.08 3.92
N SER A 201 -20.73 16.30 3.79
CA SER A 201 -20.10 16.81 2.57
C SER A 201 -18.75 16.18 2.24
N PHE A 202 -18.08 15.53 3.20
CA PHE A 202 -16.76 14.93 2.99
C PHE A 202 -16.78 13.80 1.96
N PHE A 203 -17.88 13.03 1.93
CA PHE A 203 -18.07 11.92 0.98
C PHE A 203 -18.85 12.33 -0.27
N GLN A 204 -19.23 13.60 -0.40
CA GLN A 204 -19.91 14.07 -1.60
C GLN A 204 -18.91 14.22 -2.76
N PRO A 205 -19.23 13.72 -3.97
CA PRO A 205 -18.41 13.95 -5.14
C PRO A 205 -18.24 15.45 -5.40
N ARG A 206 -17.00 15.94 -5.46
CA ARG A 206 -16.76 17.33 -5.88
C ARG A 206 -17.09 17.46 -7.36
N ALA A 207 -18.14 18.22 -7.68
CA ALA A 207 -18.50 18.54 -9.06
C ALA A 207 -17.36 19.34 -9.73
N VAL A 208 -16.88 18.83 -10.85
CA VAL A 208 -15.94 19.52 -11.73
C VAL A 208 -16.75 20.47 -12.62
N GLY A 209 -16.53 21.77 -12.49
CA GLY A 209 -17.06 22.78 -13.41
C GLY A 209 -18.09 23.73 -12.82
N ALA A 210 -17.60 24.81 -12.22
CA ALA A 210 -18.35 26.05 -12.08
C ALA A 210 -17.44 27.20 -12.51
N THR A 211 -17.48 27.44 -13.82
CA THR A 211 -17.32 28.72 -14.52
C THR A 211 -16.90 29.92 -13.67
N ILE A 212 -15.69 30.40 -13.90
CA ILE A 212 -15.28 31.77 -13.58
C ILE A 212 -15.97 32.67 -14.62
N GLY A 213 -17.18 33.11 -14.30
CA GLY A 213 -18.02 33.92 -15.19
C GLY A 213 -18.30 35.29 -14.58
N ALA A 214 -17.73 36.31 -15.23
CA ALA A 214 -18.23 37.69 -15.33
C ALA A 214 -18.48 38.46 -14.02
N ALA A 215 -17.49 39.26 -13.62
CA ALA A 215 -17.70 40.46 -12.82
C ALA A 215 -18.51 41.47 -13.67
N ALA A 216 -19.79 41.65 -13.31
CA ALA A 216 -20.64 42.71 -13.83
C ALA A 216 -20.22 44.05 -13.21
N ALA A 217 -19.98 45.03 -14.07
CA ALA A 217 -19.78 46.43 -13.71
C ALA A 217 -21.09 47.06 -13.21
N SER A 218 -21.04 47.72 -12.06
CA SER A 218 -21.98 48.76 -11.63
C SER A 218 -21.37 49.57 -10.48
N ALA A 219 -20.97 50.80 -10.78
CA ALA A 219 -20.79 51.97 -9.90
C ALA A 219 -20.42 53.11 -10.85
N GLU A 220 -21.41 53.93 -11.23
CA GLU A 220 -21.63 55.32 -10.77
C GLU A 220 -20.79 56.33 -11.57
#